data_AF-A0A354FH38-F1
#
_entry.id   AF-A0A354FH38-F1
#
_cell.length_a   1.000
_cell.length_b   1.000
_cell.length_c   1.000
_cell.angle_alpha   90.00
_cell.angle_beta   90.00
_cell.angle_gamma   90.00
#
_symmetry.space_group_name_H-M   'P 1'
#
loop_
_entity.id
_entity.type
_entity.pdbx_description
1 polymer ?
#
loop_
_entity_poly.entity_id
_entity_poly.type
_entity_poly.pdbx_seq_one_letter_code
_entity_poly.pdbx_strand_id
1 'polypeptide(L)'
;MVAYPALVYLGLSWFDTKDWVFANFFLFVPSLINFALLTVFLNSIFSPPAIAEKFARVLVKDLREEEIRYCRKVTLVWCVFFVGNGSLATGLAVYASLEVWTAYNGIIAYCLMGTLFISEFIYRHWRFRRYVGTPFDP
;
A
#
# COMPACT_ATOMS: atom_id res chain seq x y z
N MET A 1 -39.65 18.49 33.56
CA MET A 1 -39.72 17.61 32.35
C MET A 1 -38.88 18.12 31.16
N VAL A 2 -38.19 19.27 31.23
CA VAL A 2 -37.43 19.86 30.10
C VAL A 2 -35.97 19.39 30.02
N ALA A 3 -35.44 18.70 31.03
CA ALA A 3 -34.04 18.22 31.05
C ALA A 3 -33.80 16.92 30.25
N TYR A 4 -34.84 16.11 30.04
CA TYR A 4 -34.74 14.82 29.34
C TYR A 4 -34.48 14.97 27.81
N PRO A 5 -35.13 15.91 27.09
CA PRO A 5 -34.85 16.12 25.67
C PRO A 5 -33.42 16.60 25.38
N ALA A 6 -32.85 17.44 26.26
CA ALA A 6 -31.50 17.97 26.06
C ALA A 6 -30.42 16.89 26.23
N LEU A 7 -30.58 15.98 27.19
CA LEU A 7 -29.64 14.87 27.40
C LEU A 7 -29.71 13.82 26.28
N VAL A 8 -30.91 13.55 25.76
CA VAL A 8 -31.09 12.66 24.59
C VAL A 8 -30.53 13.32 23.33
N TYR A 9 -30.76 14.62 23.12
CA TYR A 9 -30.23 15.36 21.98
C TYR A 9 -28.70 15.50 22.05
N LEU A 10 -28.13 15.76 23.23
CA LEU A 10 -26.69 15.75 23.47
C LEU A 10 -26.12 14.34 23.25
N GLY A 11 -26.75 13.29 23.76
CA GLY A 11 -26.30 11.91 23.55
C GLY A 11 -26.32 11.49 22.08
N LEU A 12 -27.39 11.82 21.36
CA LEU A 12 -27.53 11.51 19.93
C LEU A 12 -26.57 12.34 19.07
N SER A 13 -26.43 13.65 19.33
CA SER A 13 -25.50 14.51 18.58
C SER A 13 -24.04 14.16 18.87
N TRP A 14 -23.69 13.72 20.09
CA TRP A 14 -22.34 13.27 20.45
C TRP A 14 -21.99 11.93 19.80
N PHE A 15 -22.97 11.05 19.61
CA PHE A 15 -22.81 9.79 18.87
C PHE A 15 -22.67 10.04 17.37
N ASP A 16 -23.54 10.86 16.80
CA ASP A 16 -23.54 11.22 15.37
C ASP A 16 -22.26 11.98 14.96
N THR A 17 -21.79 12.91 15.80
CA THR A 17 -20.49 13.59 15.55
C THR A 17 -19.29 12.66 15.70
N LYS A 18 -19.31 11.71 16.64
CA LYS A 18 -18.23 10.71 16.74
C LYS A 18 -18.19 9.81 15.53
N ASP A 19 -19.34 9.31 15.09
CA ASP A 19 -19.42 8.41 13.95
C ASP A 19 -18.99 9.11 12.66
N TRP A 20 -19.35 10.38 12.49
CA TRP A 20 -18.89 11.19 11.36
C TRP A 20 -17.36 11.42 11.39
N VAL A 21 -16.78 11.76 12.54
CA VAL A 21 -15.31 11.91 12.66
C VAL A 21 -14.60 10.58 12.41
N PHE A 22 -15.12 9.48 12.97
CA PHE A 22 -14.58 8.15 12.75
C PHE A 22 -14.66 7.75 11.27
N ALA A 23 -15.81 7.95 10.62
CA ALA A 23 -16.01 7.67 9.21
C ALA A 23 -15.01 8.43 8.32
N ASN A 24 -14.76 9.70 8.61
CA ASN A 24 -13.77 10.49 7.88
C ASN A 24 -12.33 9.97 8.09
N PHE A 25 -11.99 9.48 9.28
CA PHE A 25 -10.68 8.86 9.51
C PHE A 25 -10.47 7.59 8.66
N PHE A 26 -11.51 6.77 8.49
CA PHE A 26 -11.45 5.56 7.67
C PHE A 26 -11.11 5.87 6.19
N LEU A 27 -11.52 7.02 5.67
CA LEU A 27 -11.18 7.44 4.31
C LEU A 27 -9.67 7.63 4.09
N PHE A 28 -8.90 7.91 5.16
CA PHE A 28 -7.45 8.07 5.09
C PHE A 28 -6.67 6.77 5.34
N VAL A 29 -7.33 5.68 5.73
CA VAL A 29 -6.65 4.40 5.98
C VAL A 29 -5.81 3.92 4.80
N PRO A 30 -6.29 3.96 3.53
CA PRO A 30 -5.45 3.59 2.39
C PRO A 30 -4.19 4.46 2.27
N SER A 31 -4.30 5.77 2.49
CA SER A 31 -3.16 6.69 2.48
C SER A 31 -2.15 6.37 3.58
N LEU A 32 -2.65 6.16 4.81
CA LEU A 32 -1.81 5.82 5.96
C LEU A 32 -1.03 4.52 5.72
N ILE A 33 -1.67 3.51 5.15
CA ILE A 33 -1.01 2.25 4.78
C ILE A 33 0.08 2.49 3.75
N ASN A 34 -0.19 3.28 2.70
CA ASN A 34 0.83 3.61 1.69
C ASN A 34 2.04 4.32 2.30
N PHE A 35 1.84 5.31 3.17
CA PHE A 35 2.94 6.02 3.80
C PHE A 35 3.71 5.17 4.83
N ALA A 36 3.01 4.28 5.55
CA ALA A 36 3.65 3.31 6.43
C ALA A 36 4.54 2.35 5.63
N LEU A 37 4.02 1.80 4.53
CA LEU A 37 4.79 0.92 3.64
C LEU A 37 5.95 1.65 2.97
N LEU A 38 5.74 2.88 2.50
CA LEU A 38 6.80 3.75 1.99
C LEU A 38 7.94 3.87 3.00
N THR A 39 7.62 4.15 4.26
CA THR A 39 8.62 4.30 5.33
C THR A 39 9.42 3.01 5.51
N VAL A 40 8.75 1.86 5.53
CA VAL A 40 9.40 0.55 5.64
C VAL A 40 10.32 0.26 4.45
N PHE A 41 9.82 0.47 3.22
CA PHE A 41 10.57 0.21 2.00
C PHE A 41 11.76 1.16 1.86
N LEU A 42 11.55 2.44 2.11
CA LEU A 42 12.60 3.46 2.04
C LEU A 42 13.68 3.19 3.08
N ASN A 43 13.30 2.88 4.33
CA ASN A 43 14.26 2.54 5.38
C ASN A 43 15.08 1.30 5.02
N SER A 44 14.49 0.30 4.35
CA SER A 44 15.23 -0.90 3.91
C SER A 44 16.33 -0.62 2.88
N ILE A 45 16.26 0.50 2.16
CA ILE A 45 17.31 0.89 1.21
C ILE A 45 18.52 1.43 1.96
N PHE A 46 18.30 2.20 3.03
CA PHE A 46 19.34 2.78 3.89
C PHE A 46 19.90 1.78 4.91
N SER A 47 19.07 0.83 5.35
CA SER A 47 19.42 -0.28 6.23
C SER A 47 19.24 -1.61 5.47
N PRO A 48 20.19 -2.01 4.61
CA PRO A 48 20.10 -3.24 3.83
C PRO A 48 19.87 -4.49 4.71
N PRO A 49 19.25 -5.55 4.18
CA PRO A 49 18.84 -5.73 2.77
C PRO A 49 17.51 -5.04 2.43
N ALA A 50 17.36 -4.64 1.16
CA ALA A 50 16.13 -4.00 0.68
C ALA A 50 14.95 -4.98 0.70
N ILE A 51 13.69 -4.50 0.83
CA ILE A 51 12.52 -5.40 0.93
C ILE A 51 12.42 -6.38 -0.25
N ALA A 52 12.62 -5.93 -1.48
CA ALA A 52 12.59 -6.81 -2.65
C ALA A 52 13.69 -7.88 -2.63
N GLU A 53 14.83 -7.59 -1.99
CA GLU A 53 15.91 -8.56 -1.79
C GLU A 53 15.51 -9.62 -0.76
N LYS A 54 14.85 -9.22 0.33
CA LYS A 54 14.33 -10.16 1.34
C LYS A 54 13.38 -11.17 0.68
N PHE A 55 12.46 -10.72 -0.17
CA PHE A 55 11.57 -11.61 -0.93
C PHE A 55 12.34 -12.50 -1.89
N ALA A 56 13.30 -11.95 -2.63
CA ALA A 56 14.10 -12.73 -3.55
C ALA A 56 14.92 -13.84 -2.85
N ARG A 57 15.44 -13.58 -1.65
CA ARG A 57 16.20 -14.55 -0.84
C ARG A 57 15.36 -15.72 -0.32
N VAL A 58 14.04 -15.57 -0.24
CA VAL A 58 13.12 -16.68 0.07
C VAL A 58 13.12 -17.70 -1.07
N LEU A 59 13.19 -17.23 -2.32
CA LEU A 59 13.20 -18.09 -3.51
C LEU A 59 14.60 -18.59 -3.86
N VAL A 60 15.61 -17.71 -3.80
CA VAL A 60 17.00 -17.98 -4.19
C VAL A 60 17.92 -17.50 -3.08
N LYS A 61 18.46 -18.42 -2.28
CA LYS A 61 19.27 -18.08 -1.09
C LYS A 61 20.53 -17.26 -1.41
N ASP A 62 21.19 -17.57 -2.53
CA ASP A 62 22.44 -16.95 -2.94
C ASP A 62 22.24 -16.01 -4.14
N LEU A 63 21.99 -14.73 -3.85
CA LEU A 63 21.81 -13.68 -4.85
C LEU A 63 23.18 -13.09 -5.24
N ARG A 64 23.42 -12.96 -6.54
CA ARG A 64 24.59 -12.26 -7.09
C ARG A 64 24.47 -10.76 -6.84
N GLU A 65 25.60 -10.05 -6.84
CA GLU A 65 25.61 -8.59 -6.65
C GLU A 65 24.72 -7.82 -7.64
N GLU A 66 24.63 -8.29 -8.90
CA GLU A 66 23.72 -7.70 -9.88
C GLU A 66 22.25 -7.83 -9.46
N GLU A 67 21.86 -8.99 -8.94
CA GLU A 67 20.49 -9.26 -8.47
C GLU A 67 20.16 -8.41 -7.23
N ILE A 68 21.13 -8.23 -6.33
CA ILE A 68 21.01 -7.34 -5.16
C ILE A 68 20.81 -5.88 -5.61
N ARG A 69 21.64 -5.39 -6.55
CA ARG A 69 21.49 -4.02 -7.11
C ARG A 69 20.13 -3.84 -7.79
N TYR A 70 19.65 -4.85 -8.51
CA TYR A 70 18.32 -4.83 -9.11
C TYR A 70 17.21 -4.79 -8.05
N CYS A 71 17.30 -5.56 -6.98
CA CYS A 71 16.34 -5.52 -5.87
C CYS A 71 16.23 -4.13 -5.23
N ARG A 72 17.36 -3.42 -5.09
CA ARG A 72 17.36 -2.03 -4.61
C ARG A 72 16.58 -1.10 -5.56
N LYS A 73 16.77 -1.24 -6.87
CA LYS A 73 16.01 -0.46 -7.89
C LYS A 73 14.52 -0.77 -7.82
N VAL A 74 14.14 -2.05 -7.72
CA VAL A 74 12.74 -2.46 -7.56
C VAL A 74 12.13 -1.85 -6.30
N THR A 75 12.86 -1.87 -5.19
CA THR A 75 12.39 -1.26 -3.93
C THR A 75 12.18 0.25 -4.09
N LEU A 76 13.03 0.95 -4.84
CA LEU A 76 12.81 2.36 -5.18
C LEU A 76 11.57 2.59 -6.03
N VAL A 77 11.29 1.73 -7.01
CA VAL A 77 10.06 1.81 -7.82
C VAL A 77 8.82 1.66 -6.94
N TRP A 78 8.86 0.73 -5.97
CA TRP A 78 7.80 0.61 -4.96
C TRP A 78 7.64 1.86 -4.11
N CYS A 79 8.74 2.50 -3.69
CA CYS A 79 8.65 3.79 -2.98
C CYS A 79 7.94 4.86 -3.82
N VAL A 80 8.30 5.00 -5.10
CA VAL A 80 7.64 5.96 -6.01
C VAL A 80 6.15 5.64 -6.14
N PHE A 81 5.80 4.36 -6.27
CA PHE A 81 4.41 3.91 -6.30
C PHE A 81 3.66 4.31 -5.02
N PHE A 82 4.21 4.03 -3.83
CA PHE A 82 3.56 4.35 -2.56
C PHE A 82 3.37 5.86 -2.35
N VAL A 83 4.33 6.68 -2.79
CA VAL A 83 4.16 8.14 -2.78
C VAL A 83 2.97 8.54 -3.67
N GLY A 84 2.96 8.11 -4.93
CA GLY A 84 1.88 8.48 -5.87
C GLY A 84 0.51 7.99 -5.41
N ASN A 85 0.42 6.72 -5.03
CA ASN A 85 -0.83 6.08 -4.61
C ASN A 85 -1.32 6.63 -3.26
N GLY A 86 -0.44 6.85 -2.29
CA GLY A 86 -0.78 7.47 -1.01
C GLY A 86 -1.24 8.92 -1.15
N SER A 87 -0.57 9.71 -2.00
CA SER A 87 -0.99 11.07 -2.31
C SER A 87 -2.35 11.12 -3.02
N LEU A 88 -2.59 10.23 -3.99
CA LEU A 88 -3.87 10.16 -4.68
C LEU A 88 -5.01 9.70 -3.76
N ALA A 89 -4.78 8.67 -2.94
CA ALA A 89 -5.74 8.24 -1.91
C ALA A 89 -6.09 9.36 -0.94
N THR A 90 -5.10 10.20 -0.56
CA THR A 90 -5.32 11.37 0.29
C THR A 90 -6.17 12.42 -0.41
N GLY A 91 -5.88 12.70 -1.68
CA GLY A 91 -6.69 13.62 -2.49
C GLY A 91 -8.13 13.14 -2.62
N LEU A 92 -8.35 11.85 -2.86
CA LEU A 92 -9.70 11.27 -2.95
C LEU A 92 -10.44 11.34 -1.61
N ALA A 93 -9.75 11.13 -0.49
CA ALA A 93 -10.37 11.22 0.84
C ALA A 93 -10.89 12.64 1.15
N VAL A 94 -10.25 13.67 0.60
CA VAL A 94 -10.62 15.07 0.85
C VAL A 94 -11.64 15.60 -0.16
N TYR A 95 -11.50 15.24 -1.44
CA TYR A 95 -12.20 15.91 -2.53
C TYR A 95 -13.20 15.05 -3.31
N ALA A 96 -13.15 13.73 -3.19
CA ALA A 96 -13.95 12.84 -4.03
C ALA A 96 -15.20 12.33 -3.31
N SER A 97 -16.19 11.89 -4.11
CA SER A 97 -17.32 11.13 -3.59
C SER A 97 -16.86 9.75 -3.09
N LEU A 98 -17.64 9.17 -2.17
CA LEU A 98 -17.36 7.83 -1.65
C LEU A 98 -17.30 6.77 -2.76
N GLU A 99 -18.08 6.91 -3.82
CA GLU A 99 -18.07 6.01 -4.97
C GLU A 99 -16.72 6.04 -5.70
N VAL A 100 -16.21 7.23 -6.02
CA VAL A 100 -14.90 7.38 -6.69
C VAL A 100 -13.77 6.92 -5.77
N TRP A 101 -13.83 7.29 -4.49
CA TRP A 101 -12.86 6.83 -3.49
C TRP A 101 -12.83 5.31 -3.39
N THR A 102 -14.00 4.67 -3.37
CA THR A 102 -14.14 3.20 -3.25
C THR A 102 -13.68 2.50 -4.53
N ALA A 103 -14.05 3.00 -5.71
CA ALA A 103 -13.61 2.43 -6.98
C ALA A 103 -12.08 2.49 -7.11
N TYR A 104 -11.46 3.61 -6.74
CA TYR A 104 -10.02 3.74 -6.79
C TYR A 104 -9.31 2.84 -5.77
N ASN A 105 -9.62 3.00 -4.48
CA ASN A 105 -8.92 2.27 -3.41
C ASN A 105 -9.28 0.78 -3.37
N GLY A 106 -10.46 0.40 -3.85
CA GLY A 106 -10.97 -0.97 -3.85
C GLY A 106 -10.64 -1.78 -5.10
N ILE A 107 -10.36 -1.14 -6.24
CA ILE A 107 -10.08 -1.86 -7.51
C ILE A 107 -8.79 -1.32 -8.14
N ILE A 108 -8.76 -0.05 -8.50
CA ILE A 108 -7.67 0.52 -9.31
C ILE A 108 -6.32 0.38 -8.61
N ALA A 109 -6.24 0.73 -7.32
CA ALA A 109 -5.01 0.62 -6.54
C ALA A 109 -4.47 -0.82 -6.52
N TYR A 110 -5.35 -1.82 -6.39
CA TYR A 110 -4.96 -3.24 -6.42
C TYR A 110 -4.54 -3.70 -7.81
N CYS A 111 -5.21 -3.24 -8.87
CA CYS A 111 -4.77 -3.51 -10.24
C CYS A 111 -3.37 -2.95 -10.48
N LEU A 112 -3.09 -1.71 -10.08
CA LEU A 112 -1.77 -1.10 -10.23
C LEU A 112 -0.70 -1.84 -9.43
N MET A 113 -0.97 -2.20 -8.17
CA MET A 113 -0.06 -3.00 -7.35
C MET A 113 0.19 -4.37 -7.98
N GLY A 114 -0.86 -5.04 -8.44
CA GLY A 114 -0.78 -6.34 -9.10
C GLY A 114 0.05 -6.28 -10.38
N THR A 115 -0.17 -5.28 -11.24
CA THR A 115 0.63 -5.07 -12.45
C THR A 115 2.09 -4.81 -12.11
N LEU A 116 2.38 -4.01 -11.08
CA LEU A 116 3.75 -3.75 -10.64
C LEU A 116 4.44 -5.04 -10.14
N PHE A 117 3.76 -5.85 -9.33
CA PHE A 117 4.28 -7.15 -8.89
C PHE A 117 4.51 -8.11 -10.05
N ILE A 118 3.53 -8.27 -10.94
CA ILE A 118 3.60 -9.21 -12.07
C ILE A 118 4.71 -8.80 -13.04
N SER A 119 4.81 -7.51 -13.38
CA SER A 119 5.86 -7.02 -14.28
C SER A 119 7.26 -7.22 -13.69
N GLU A 120 7.42 -6.98 -12.39
CA GLU A 120 8.68 -7.24 -11.67
C GLU A 120 9.04 -8.72 -11.69
N PHE A 121 8.08 -9.59 -11.41
CA PHE A 121 8.27 -11.03 -11.37
C PHE A 121 8.63 -11.59 -12.76
N ILE A 122 7.89 -11.20 -13.80
CA ILE A 122 8.15 -11.60 -15.19
C ILE A 122 9.53 -11.12 -15.63
N TYR A 123 9.88 -9.86 -15.36
CA TYR A 123 11.18 -9.33 -15.72
C TYR A 123 12.31 -10.07 -15.01
N ARG A 124 12.14 -10.35 -13.71
CA ARG A 124 13.13 -11.07 -12.90
C ARG A 124 13.32 -12.51 -13.41
N HIS A 125 12.24 -13.20 -13.73
CA HIS A 125 12.28 -14.55 -14.29
C HIS A 125 12.96 -14.56 -15.67
N TRP A 126 12.58 -13.66 -16.57
CA TRP A 126 13.18 -13.56 -17.91
C TRP A 126 14.67 -13.19 -17.88
N ARG A 127 15.06 -12.23 -17.03
CA ARG A 127 16.42 -11.69 -16.97
C ARG A 127 17.39 -12.60 -16.24
N PHE A 128 16.97 -13.24 -15.15
CA PHE A 128 17.88 -14.01 -14.29
C PHE A 128 17.73 -15.53 -14.41
N ARG A 129 16.61 -16.05 -14.95
CA ARG A 129 16.35 -17.47 -15.29
C ARG A 129 16.72 -18.52 -14.22
N ARG A 130 16.92 -18.12 -12.97
CA ARG A 130 17.35 -18.96 -11.84
C ARG A 130 16.29 -19.11 -10.74
N TYR A 131 15.14 -18.48 -10.92
CA TYR A 131 13.97 -18.65 -10.05
C TYR A 131 13.20 -19.88 -10.53
N VAL A 132 13.80 -21.06 -10.31
CA VAL A 132 13.26 -22.40 -10.62
C VAL A 132 12.66 -23.02 -9.36
N GLY A 133 11.48 -23.64 -9.46
CA GLY A 133 10.64 -24.12 -8.36
C GLY A 133 9.29 -23.39 -8.21
N THR A 134 8.89 -22.60 -9.20
CA THR A 134 7.58 -21.93 -9.27
C THR A 134 6.56 -22.79 -10.01
N PRO A 135 5.24 -22.62 -9.81
CA PRO A 135 4.22 -23.44 -10.48
C PRO A 135 4.21 -23.35 -12.02
N PHE A 136 5.04 -22.48 -12.61
CA PHE A 136 5.17 -22.26 -14.05
C PHE A 136 6.44 -22.87 -14.65
N ASP A 137 7.27 -23.53 -13.83
CA ASP A 137 8.36 -24.35 -14.34
C ASP A 137 7.78 -25.66 -14.92
N PRO A 138 8.17 -26.05 -16.16
CA PRO A 138 7.69 -27.29 -16.79
C PRO A 138 8.20 -28.56 -16.09
#